data_AF-A0AAN5DFT6-F1
#
_entry.id   AF-A0AAN5DFT6-F1
#
_cell.length_a   1.000
_cell.length_b   1.000
_cell.length_c   1.000
_cell.angle_alpha   90.00
_cell.angle_beta   90.00
_cell.angle_gamma   90.00
#
_symmetry.space_group_name_H-M   'P 1'
#
loop_
_entity.id
_entity.type
_entity.pdbx_description
1 polymer ?
#
loop_
_entity_poly.entity_id
_entity_poly.type
_entity_poly.pdbx_seq_one_letter_code
_entity_poly.pdbx_strand_id
1 'polypeptide(L)'
;VCKAKYMESVRFWVKPIINRCYDAVISAQGNGELAQEKFRAILLCIQGKHRFDQDPSFKLINECGHRSSYNPEYYIKTKRIIDRLEEQIFTSKNIEDIASVSWILQTSPCESINALAWRYAPKDYFYVRSGHEMRTRLTILHWNHLKQGVIDGTRPVVGKKSYTNPSHKNKVWRKVRKDATHTWRTDVKNLTYLVRIRRLLRPLTPSNS
;
A
#
# COMPACT_ATOMS: atom_id res chain seq x y z
N VAL A 1 15.46 2.38 14.13
CA VAL A 1 16.68 2.09 13.34
C VAL A 1 17.86 2.95 13.78
N CYS A 2 17.76 4.29 13.87
CA CYS A 2 18.92 5.16 14.18
C CYS A 2 18.93 5.72 15.62
N LYS A 3 18.87 4.85 16.64
CA LYS A 3 19.01 5.28 18.05
C LYS A 3 20.47 5.51 18.44
N ALA A 4 21.40 4.76 17.86
CA ALA A 4 22.82 4.91 18.10
C ALA A 4 23.42 6.03 17.24
N LYS A 5 24.29 6.85 17.83
CA LYS A 5 24.93 8.02 17.18
C LYS A 5 25.70 7.63 15.91
N TYR A 6 26.36 6.47 15.91
CA TYR A 6 27.11 6.00 14.74
C TYR A 6 26.23 5.61 13.53
N MET A 7 24.91 5.46 13.71
CA MET A 7 23.95 5.16 12.64
C MET A 7 23.31 6.43 12.05
N GLU A 8 23.79 7.62 12.42
CA GLU A 8 23.18 8.88 12.01
C GLU A 8 23.24 9.11 10.48
N SER A 9 24.33 8.70 9.84
CA SER A 9 24.48 8.75 8.37
C SER A 9 23.42 7.92 7.63
N VAL A 10 22.89 6.86 8.25
CA VAL A 10 21.81 6.03 7.68
C VAL A 10 20.51 6.82 7.54
N ARG A 11 20.28 7.86 8.37
CA ARG A 11 19.03 8.64 8.32
C ARG A 11 18.78 9.27 6.96
N PHE A 12 19.84 9.73 6.29
CA PHE A 12 19.78 10.23 4.92
C PHE A 12 19.24 9.16 3.95
N TRP A 13 19.67 7.92 4.14
CA TRP A 13 19.36 6.77 3.27
C TRP A 13 18.02 6.10 3.57
N VAL A 14 17.38 6.34 4.71
CA VAL A 14 16.12 5.65 5.09
C VAL A 14 15.06 5.74 3.98
N LYS A 15 14.79 6.94 3.46
CA LYS A 15 13.77 7.13 2.42
C LYS A 15 14.19 6.54 1.07
N PRO A 16 15.43 6.77 0.58
CA PRO A 16 15.96 6.06 -0.59
C PRO A 16 15.86 4.53 -0.48
N ILE A 17 16.26 3.94 0.65
CA ILE A 17 16.20 2.49 0.90
C ILE A 17 14.76 2.00 0.78
N ILE A 18 13.81 2.63 1.48
CA ILE A 18 12.39 2.25 1.43
C ILE A 18 11.86 2.28 -0.01
N ASN A 19 12.15 3.35 -0.75
CA ASN A 19 11.70 3.46 -2.13
C ASN A 19 12.31 2.37 -3.02
N ARG A 20 13.58 2.03 -2.82
CA ARG A 20 14.26 0.97 -3.57
C ARG A 20 13.75 -0.42 -3.19
N CYS A 21 13.36 -0.66 -1.96
CA CYS A 21 12.66 -1.90 -1.57
C CYS A 21 11.34 -2.06 -2.32
N TYR A 22 10.51 -1.01 -2.40
CA TYR A 22 9.27 -1.05 -3.19
C TYR A 22 9.54 -1.29 -4.67
N ASP A 23 10.50 -0.57 -5.25
CA ASP A 23 10.89 -0.73 -6.66
C ASP A 23 11.43 -2.14 -6.95
N ALA A 24 12.23 -2.70 -6.05
CA ALA A 24 12.75 -4.06 -6.16
C ALA A 24 11.63 -5.11 -6.26
N VAL A 25 10.62 -5.00 -5.38
CA VAL A 25 9.44 -5.89 -5.40
C VAL A 25 8.64 -5.73 -6.70
N ILE A 26 8.32 -4.49 -7.09
CA ILE A 26 7.47 -4.21 -8.25
C ILE A 26 8.17 -4.68 -9.54
N SER A 27 9.45 -4.34 -9.69
CA SER A 27 10.23 -4.68 -10.87
C SER A 27 10.65 -6.14 -10.93
N ALA A 28 10.46 -6.92 -9.85
CA ALA A 28 10.68 -8.35 -9.85
C ALA A 28 9.46 -9.14 -10.36
N GLN A 29 8.27 -8.51 -10.44
CA GLN A 29 7.04 -9.10 -11.03
C GLN A 29 6.69 -10.50 -10.50
N GLY A 30 6.97 -10.76 -9.21
CA GLY A 30 6.69 -12.04 -8.56
C GLY A 30 7.84 -13.06 -8.58
N ASN A 31 8.97 -12.73 -9.20
CA ASN A 31 10.19 -13.52 -9.05
C ASN A 31 10.86 -13.19 -7.71
N GLY A 32 10.68 -14.07 -6.72
CA GLY A 32 11.21 -13.88 -5.36
C GLY A 32 12.74 -13.83 -5.29
N GLU A 33 13.45 -14.63 -6.10
CA GLU A 33 14.91 -14.64 -6.13
C GLU A 33 15.46 -13.31 -6.67
N LEU A 34 14.85 -12.79 -7.74
CA LEU A 34 15.19 -11.49 -8.30
C LEU A 34 14.92 -10.36 -7.29
N ALA A 35 13.83 -10.44 -6.53
CA ALA A 35 13.54 -9.48 -5.46
C ALA A 35 14.63 -9.52 -4.37
N GLN A 36 15.06 -10.71 -3.94
CA GLN A 36 16.12 -10.87 -2.94
C GLN A 36 17.45 -10.29 -3.43
N GLU A 37 17.88 -10.58 -4.66
CA GLU A 37 19.09 -9.99 -5.23
C GLU A 37 18.99 -8.47 -5.30
N LYS A 38 17.86 -7.93 -5.78
CA LYS A 38 17.64 -6.48 -5.82
C LYS A 38 17.65 -5.84 -4.44
N PHE A 39 17.20 -6.53 -3.39
CA PHE A 39 17.34 -6.05 -2.01
C PHE A 39 18.80 -6.02 -1.56
N ARG A 40 19.57 -7.08 -1.82
CA ARG A 40 21.01 -7.13 -1.49
C ARG A 40 21.79 -6.02 -2.18
N ALA A 41 21.46 -5.75 -3.45
CA ALA A 41 22.04 -4.64 -4.21
C ALA A 41 21.85 -3.27 -3.53
N ILE A 42 20.80 -3.06 -2.73
CA ILE A 42 20.60 -1.80 -2.01
C ILE A 42 21.76 -1.53 -1.04
N LEU A 43 22.24 -2.54 -0.32
CA LEU A 43 23.38 -2.39 0.61
C LEU A 43 24.68 -2.07 -0.12
N LEU A 44 24.86 -2.56 -1.34
CA LEU A 44 26.00 -2.22 -2.18
C LEU A 44 25.87 -0.79 -2.73
N CYS A 45 24.68 -0.41 -3.20
CA CYS A 45 24.42 0.93 -3.72
C CYS A 45 24.62 2.04 -2.68
N ILE A 46 24.28 1.82 -1.40
CA ILE A 46 24.55 2.82 -0.34
C ILE A 46 26.05 2.98 -0.05
N GLN A 47 26.88 2.01 -0.45
CA GLN A 47 28.34 2.09 -0.40
C GLN A 47 28.95 2.69 -1.69
N GLY A 48 28.10 3.06 -2.66
CA GLY A 48 28.54 3.53 -3.99
C GLY A 48 28.98 2.41 -4.94
N LYS A 49 28.74 1.15 -4.59
CA LYS A 49 29.04 -0.01 -5.44
C LYS A 49 27.82 -0.33 -6.30
N HIS A 50 27.96 -0.19 -7.61
CA HIS A 50 26.84 -0.31 -8.56
C HIS A 50 27.00 -1.46 -9.56
N ARG A 51 28.15 -2.14 -9.55
CA ARG A 51 28.42 -3.36 -10.32
C ARG A 51 28.53 -4.54 -9.36
N PHE A 52 27.90 -5.64 -9.74
CA PHE A 52 27.71 -6.86 -8.93
C PHE A 52 28.21 -8.11 -9.66
N ASP A 53 28.76 -7.95 -10.86
CA ASP A 53 29.30 -8.99 -11.73
C ASP A 53 30.39 -9.86 -11.07
N GLN A 54 31.09 -9.31 -10.10
CA GLN A 54 32.13 -10.02 -9.35
C GLN A 54 31.62 -10.76 -8.12
N ASP A 55 30.35 -10.57 -7.73
CA ASP A 55 29.78 -11.18 -6.53
C ASP A 55 28.93 -12.41 -6.91
N PRO A 56 29.34 -13.63 -6.50
CA PRO A 56 28.65 -14.86 -6.87
C PRO A 56 27.24 -14.98 -6.27
N SER A 57 26.87 -14.12 -5.31
CA SER A 57 25.53 -14.06 -4.74
C SER A 57 24.51 -13.38 -5.65
N PHE A 58 24.97 -12.75 -6.74
CA PHE A 58 24.14 -12.13 -7.77
C PHE A 58 24.24 -12.95 -9.07
N LYS A 59 23.11 -13.54 -9.47
CA LYS A 59 23.00 -14.36 -10.68
C LYS A 59 22.08 -13.74 -11.72
N LEU A 60 21.10 -12.96 -11.28
CA LEU A 60 20.04 -12.40 -12.11
C LEU A 60 20.28 -10.92 -12.45
N ILE A 61 21.06 -10.21 -11.64
CA ILE A 61 21.43 -8.80 -11.88
C ILE A 61 22.94 -8.59 -11.79
N ASN A 62 23.48 -7.82 -12.74
CA ASN A 62 24.92 -7.54 -12.79
C ASN A 62 25.24 -6.08 -12.44
N GLU A 63 24.26 -5.18 -12.50
CA GLU A 63 24.41 -3.77 -12.16
C GLU A 63 23.09 -3.14 -11.72
N CYS A 64 23.16 -1.95 -11.15
CA CYS A 64 21.97 -1.19 -10.77
C CYS A 64 21.33 -0.47 -11.97
N GLY A 65 20.01 -0.53 -12.10
CA GLY A 65 19.26 0.16 -13.17
C GLY A 65 19.05 1.67 -12.97
N HIS A 66 19.83 2.34 -12.12
CA HIS A 66 19.69 3.77 -11.84
C HIS A 66 21.01 4.53 -12.07
N ARG A 67 20.93 5.79 -12.49
CA ARG A 67 22.12 6.64 -12.64
C ARG A 67 22.68 6.97 -11.26
N SER A 68 23.99 6.85 -11.06
CA SER A 68 24.65 7.29 -9.82
C SER A 68 24.62 8.82 -9.76
N SER A 69 23.75 9.37 -8.93
CA SER A 69 23.53 10.82 -8.83
C SER A 69 23.87 11.41 -7.47
N TYR A 70 24.35 10.59 -6.53
CA TYR A 70 24.67 11.04 -5.19
C TYR A 70 26.13 11.52 -5.11
N ASN A 71 26.34 12.63 -4.39
CA ASN A 71 27.67 13.07 -4.02
C ASN A 71 28.36 11.95 -3.20
N PRO A 72 29.61 11.56 -3.54
CA PRO A 72 30.37 10.53 -2.86
C PRO A 72 30.46 10.63 -1.33
N GLU A 73 30.29 11.83 -0.76
CA GLU A 73 30.31 12.08 0.68
C GLU A 73 29.12 11.43 1.42
N TYR A 74 27.99 11.21 0.73
CA TYR A 74 26.82 10.60 1.36
C TYR A 74 26.91 9.08 1.46
N TYR A 75 27.81 8.43 0.72
CA TYR A 75 27.93 6.97 0.77
C TYR A 75 28.44 6.49 2.13
N ILE A 76 27.89 5.38 2.59
CA ILE A 76 28.28 4.76 3.84
C ILE A 76 29.55 3.93 3.58
N LYS A 77 30.67 4.38 4.14
CA LYS A 77 31.98 3.70 4.04
C LYS A 77 32.29 2.79 5.23
N THR A 78 31.56 2.96 6.34
CA THR A 78 31.85 2.26 7.59
C THR A 78 31.28 0.84 7.57
N LYS A 79 32.16 -0.16 7.57
CA LYS A 79 31.79 -1.59 7.55
C LYS A 79 30.80 -1.96 8.68
N ARG A 80 31.05 -1.49 9.90
CA ARG A 80 30.15 -1.72 11.06
C ARG A 80 28.69 -1.31 10.82
N ILE A 81 28.44 -0.25 10.04
CA ILE A 81 27.08 0.20 9.72
C ILE A 81 26.44 -0.77 8.75
N ILE A 82 27.18 -1.22 7.75
CA ILE A 82 26.71 -2.16 6.73
C ILE A 82 26.40 -3.52 7.37
N ASP A 83 27.33 -4.08 8.15
CA ASP A 83 27.13 -5.36 8.85
C ASP A 83 25.85 -5.29 9.71
N ARG A 84 25.65 -4.18 10.43
CA ARG A 84 24.46 -3.98 11.25
C ARG A 84 23.18 -3.87 10.44
N LEU A 85 23.23 -3.24 9.26
CA LEU A 85 22.08 -3.16 8.36
C LEU A 85 21.76 -4.52 7.77
N GLU A 86 22.78 -5.29 7.40
CA GLU A 86 22.65 -6.64 6.86
C GLU A 86 21.97 -7.57 7.88
N GLU A 87 22.46 -7.59 9.13
CA GLU A 87 21.85 -8.34 10.23
C GLU A 87 20.36 -7.99 10.45
N GLN A 88 19.99 -6.71 10.28
CA GLN A 88 18.61 -6.26 10.49
C GLN A 88 17.69 -6.53 9.30
N ILE A 89 18.22 -6.46 8.07
CA ILE A 89 17.43 -6.55 6.85
C ILE A 89 17.34 -8.00 6.37
N PHE A 90 18.43 -8.76 6.40
CA PHE A 90 18.53 -10.12 5.83
C PHE A 90 18.50 -11.21 6.90
N THR A 91 17.54 -11.14 7.81
CA THR A 91 17.21 -12.29 8.66
C THR A 91 16.60 -13.41 7.80
N SER A 92 16.72 -14.67 8.23
CA SER A 92 16.13 -15.82 7.51
C SER A 92 14.64 -15.59 7.18
N LYS A 93 13.88 -15.12 8.18
CA LYS A 93 12.48 -14.76 8.01
C LYS A 93 12.28 -13.64 6.97
N ASN A 94 13.04 -12.56 7.04
CA ASN A 94 12.88 -11.46 6.08
C ASN A 94 13.19 -11.91 4.65
N ILE A 95 14.15 -12.82 4.46
CA ILE A 95 14.50 -13.37 3.15
C ILE A 95 13.31 -14.15 2.56
N GLU A 96 12.65 -14.98 3.37
CA GLU A 96 11.42 -15.70 2.99
C GLU A 96 10.25 -14.73 2.71
N ASP A 97 10.08 -13.71 3.55
CA ASP A 97 9.05 -12.68 3.39
C ASP A 97 9.28 -11.87 2.09
N ILE A 98 10.52 -11.52 1.76
CA ILE A 98 10.87 -10.83 0.50
C ILE A 98 10.52 -11.69 -0.71
N ALA A 99 10.75 -13.00 -0.65
CA ALA A 99 10.45 -13.91 -1.77
C ALA A 99 8.95 -14.08 -2.00
N SER A 100 8.13 -13.98 -0.94
CA SER A 100 6.69 -14.20 -0.99
C SER A 100 5.86 -12.91 -1.09
N VAL A 101 6.50 -11.74 -0.99
CA VAL A 101 5.83 -10.44 -1.03
C VAL A 101 5.08 -10.25 -2.37
N SER A 102 3.81 -9.82 -2.27
CA SER A 102 3.01 -9.53 -3.46
C SER A 102 3.52 -8.30 -4.19
N TRP A 103 3.80 -8.45 -5.48
CA TRP A 103 4.17 -7.34 -6.37
C TRP A 103 2.97 -6.50 -6.83
N ILE A 104 1.75 -7.05 -6.76
CA ILE A 104 0.51 -6.39 -7.19
C ILE A 104 -0.20 -5.73 -6.01
N LEU A 105 -0.32 -6.48 -4.90
CA LEU A 105 -1.19 -6.09 -3.80
C LEU A 105 -0.40 -5.37 -2.71
N GLN A 106 -0.50 -4.05 -2.72
CA GLN A 106 -0.09 -3.24 -1.56
C GLN A 106 -1.15 -3.37 -0.45
N THR A 107 -0.75 -3.22 0.82
CA THR A 107 -1.70 -3.24 1.94
C THR A 107 -2.55 -1.98 2.02
N SER A 108 -2.08 -0.86 1.48
CA SER A 108 -2.74 0.45 1.63
C SER A 108 -4.16 0.52 1.03
N PRO A 109 -4.48 -0.09 -0.14
CA PRO A 109 -5.84 -0.18 -0.63
C PRO A 109 -6.71 -1.07 0.26
N CYS A 110 -6.18 -2.19 0.76
CA CYS A 110 -6.90 -3.08 1.68
C CYS A 110 -7.26 -2.37 2.99
N GLU A 111 -6.32 -1.65 3.59
CA GLU A 111 -6.56 -0.82 4.78
C GLU A 111 -7.61 0.27 4.51
N SER A 112 -7.56 0.88 3.33
CA SER A 112 -8.52 1.92 2.94
C SER A 112 -9.93 1.36 2.73
N ILE A 113 -10.06 0.19 2.10
CA ILE A 113 -11.33 -0.53 1.95
C ILE A 113 -11.86 -0.95 3.32
N ASN A 114 -11.00 -1.47 4.19
CA ASN A 114 -11.38 -1.85 5.54
C ASN A 114 -11.92 -0.63 6.32
N ALA A 115 -11.20 0.49 6.33
CA ALA A 115 -11.65 1.75 6.93
C ALA A 115 -13.00 2.22 6.36
N LEU A 116 -13.23 2.03 5.05
CA LEU A 116 -14.50 2.31 4.41
C LEU A 116 -15.62 1.39 4.90
N ALA A 117 -15.32 0.10 5.09
CA ALA A 117 -16.28 -0.90 5.54
C ALA A 117 -16.83 -0.59 6.93
N TRP A 118 -16.06 0.07 7.80
CA TRP A 118 -16.51 0.51 9.13
C TRP A 118 -17.65 1.52 9.06
N ARG A 119 -17.75 2.32 7.98
CA ARG A 119 -18.85 3.29 7.82
C ARG A 119 -20.21 2.60 7.63
N TYR A 120 -20.22 1.40 7.05
CA TYR A 120 -21.46 0.67 6.74
C TYR A 120 -21.88 -0.29 7.85
N ALA A 121 -20.95 -0.68 8.71
CA ALA A 121 -21.28 -1.46 9.89
C ALA A 121 -20.24 -1.20 10.99
N PRO A 122 -20.58 -0.33 11.97
CA PRO A 122 -19.77 -0.19 13.18
C PRO A 122 -19.71 -1.54 13.91
N LYS A 123 -18.69 -1.74 14.74
CA LYS A 123 -18.49 -2.98 15.51
C LYS A 123 -19.55 -3.22 16.59
N ASP A 124 -20.46 -2.29 16.78
CA ASP A 124 -21.41 -2.25 17.88
C ASP A 124 -22.61 -3.20 17.73
N TYR A 125 -22.72 -3.90 16.58
CA TYR A 125 -23.84 -4.80 16.30
C TYR A 125 -23.35 -6.21 15.93
N PHE A 126 -24.00 -7.23 16.49
CA PHE A 126 -23.75 -8.64 16.16
C PHE A 126 -24.05 -8.91 14.68
N TYR A 127 -23.09 -9.49 13.97
CA TYR A 127 -23.19 -9.69 12.53
C TYR A 127 -24.01 -10.93 12.17
N VAL A 128 -25.20 -10.75 11.61
CA VAL A 128 -25.88 -11.79 10.82
C VAL A 128 -25.23 -11.90 9.43
N ARG A 129 -25.20 -13.10 8.84
CA ARG A 129 -24.57 -13.38 7.53
C ARG A 129 -25.04 -12.41 6.43
N SER A 130 -26.34 -12.15 6.36
CA SER A 130 -26.95 -11.22 5.40
C SER A 130 -26.46 -9.77 5.58
N GLY A 131 -26.22 -9.34 6.83
CA GLY A 131 -25.68 -8.03 7.15
C GLY A 131 -24.22 -7.89 6.71
N HIS A 132 -23.41 -8.94 6.90
CA HIS A 132 -22.03 -8.96 6.42
C HIS A 132 -21.96 -8.87 4.89
N GLU A 133 -22.78 -9.65 4.19
CA GLU A 133 -22.85 -9.64 2.73
C GLU A 133 -23.25 -8.25 2.18
N MET A 134 -24.28 -7.64 2.77
CA MET A 134 -24.72 -6.30 2.38
C MET A 134 -23.62 -5.25 2.63
N ARG A 135 -22.94 -5.31 3.78
CA ARG A 135 -21.80 -4.43 4.10
C ARG A 135 -20.70 -4.54 3.05
N THR A 136 -20.28 -5.76 2.70
CA THR A 136 -19.21 -5.98 1.72
C THR A 136 -19.60 -5.40 0.37
N ARG A 137 -20.81 -5.71 -0.12
CA ARG A 137 -21.33 -5.17 -1.40
C ARG A 137 -21.35 -3.64 -1.42
N LEU A 138 -21.91 -3.00 -0.38
CA LEU A 138 -21.97 -1.52 -0.28
C LEU A 138 -20.58 -0.88 -0.20
N THR A 139 -19.65 -1.52 0.52
CA THR A 139 -18.28 -1.04 0.64
C THR A 139 -17.58 -1.04 -0.71
N ILE A 140 -17.71 -2.13 -1.48
CA ILE A 140 -17.10 -2.25 -2.81
C ILE A 140 -17.73 -1.27 -3.80
N LEU A 141 -19.06 -1.13 -3.81
CA LEU A 141 -19.74 -0.12 -4.65
C LEU A 141 -19.24 1.30 -4.35
N HIS A 142 -19.12 1.63 -3.07
CA HIS A 142 -18.59 2.91 -2.64
C HIS A 142 -17.12 3.10 -3.06
N TRP A 143 -16.28 2.09 -2.84
CA TRP A 143 -14.89 2.13 -3.27
C TRP A 143 -14.76 2.38 -4.77
N ASN A 144 -15.49 1.62 -5.58
CA ASN A 144 -15.49 1.75 -7.03
C ASN A 144 -15.97 3.13 -7.48
N HIS A 145 -17.05 3.65 -6.88
CA HIS A 145 -17.52 5.01 -7.17
C HIS A 145 -16.44 6.07 -6.85
N LEU A 146 -15.72 5.93 -5.73
CA LEU A 146 -14.63 6.84 -5.38
C LEU A 146 -13.46 6.77 -6.38
N LYS A 147 -13.14 5.58 -6.91
CA LYS A 147 -12.09 5.36 -7.91
C LYS A 147 -12.50 5.87 -9.28
N GLN A 148 -13.73 5.61 -9.69
CA GLN A 148 -14.31 6.09 -10.93
C GLN A 148 -14.26 7.63 -10.98
N GLY A 149 -14.66 8.31 -9.90
CA GLY A 149 -14.56 9.77 -9.86
C GLY A 149 -13.12 10.32 -9.92
N VAL A 150 -12.11 9.51 -9.60
CA VAL A 150 -10.70 9.90 -9.84
C VAL A 150 -10.32 9.74 -11.30
N ILE A 151 -10.77 8.65 -11.95
CA ILE A 151 -10.52 8.36 -13.37
C ILE A 151 -11.21 9.40 -14.25
N ASP A 152 -12.48 9.71 -13.96
CA ASP A 152 -13.30 10.66 -14.72
C ASP A 152 -12.94 12.13 -14.45
N GLY A 153 -11.97 12.38 -13.57
CA GLY A 153 -11.55 13.74 -13.20
C GLY A 153 -12.54 14.52 -12.33
N THR A 154 -13.72 13.98 -12.00
CA THR A 154 -14.73 14.64 -11.15
C THR A 154 -14.25 14.88 -9.71
N ARG A 155 -13.22 14.15 -9.27
CA ARG A 155 -12.56 14.27 -7.97
C ARG A 155 -11.09 14.72 -8.09
N PRO A 156 -10.83 15.97 -8.53
CA PRO A 156 -9.49 16.49 -8.63
C PRO A 156 -8.85 16.65 -7.24
N VAL A 157 -7.53 16.81 -7.21
CA VAL A 157 -6.79 17.14 -5.99
C VAL A 157 -7.03 18.61 -5.70
N VAL A 158 -7.65 18.91 -4.56
CA VAL A 158 -8.00 20.29 -4.14
C VAL A 158 -7.01 20.87 -3.13
N GLY A 159 -6.13 20.05 -2.58
CA GLY A 159 -5.12 20.52 -1.64
C GLY A 159 -4.21 19.42 -1.12
N LYS A 160 -3.43 19.74 -0.10
CA LYS A 160 -2.58 18.79 0.62
C LYS A 160 -2.78 18.96 2.12
N LYS A 161 -2.93 17.85 2.84
CA LYS A 161 -2.99 17.83 4.30
C LYS A 161 -1.76 17.10 4.83
N SER A 162 -1.06 17.72 5.76
CA SER A 162 0.03 17.06 6.48
C SER A 162 -0.50 16.25 7.65
N TYR A 163 0.13 15.12 7.92
CA TYR A 163 0.01 14.42 9.19
C TYR A 163 1.41 14.00 9.66
N THR A 164 1.62 14.00 10.96
CA THR A 164 2.86 13.48 11.55
C THR A 164 2.71 11.97 11.70
N ASN A 165 3.61 11.21 11.09
CA ASN A 165 3.63 9.75 11.28
C ASN A 165 4.15 9.45 12.70
N PRO A 166 3.38 8.78 13.57
CA PRO A 166 3.82 8.48 14.94
C PRO A 166 5.09 7.61 14.98
N SER A 167 5.21 6.66 14.05
CA SER A 167 6.31 5.67 14.02
C SER A 167 7.63 6.27 13.55
N HIS A 168 7.59 7.14 12.54
CA HIS A 168 8.79 7.73 11.92
C HIS A 168 9.03 9.19 12.32
N LYS A 169 8.11 9.79 13.08
CA LYS A 169 8.12 11.20 13.53
C LYS A 169 8.34 12.22 12.39
N ASN A 170 8.08 11.82 11.15
CA ASN A 170 8.21 12.67 9.98
C ASN A 170 6.84 13.23 9.55
N LYS A 171 6.86 14.46 9.01
CA LYS A 171 5.67 15.10 8.44
C LYS A 171 5.44 14.55 7.05
N VAL A 172 4.33 13.84 6.85
CA VAL A 172 3.94 13.28 5.57
C VAL A 172 2.77 14.08 5.00
N TRP A 173 2.84 14.40 3.71
CA TRP A 173 1.81 15.16 3.02
C TRP A 173 0.94 14.23 2.17
N ARG A 174 -0.38 14.28 2.38
CA ARG A 174 -1.36 13.54 1.56
C ARG A 174 -2.14 14.50 0.69
N LYS A 175 -2.36 14.10 -0.57
CA LYS A 175 -3.24 14.82 -1.49
C LYS A 175 -4.68 14.71 -0.97
N VAL A 176 -5.34 15.84 -0.79
CA VAL A 176 -6.77 15.91 -0.46
C VAL A 176 -7.53 16.07 -1.77
N ARG A 177 -8.55 15.23 -1.97
CA ARG A 177 -9.40 15.27 -3.17
C ARG A 177 -10.76 15.85 -2.82
N LYS A 178 -11.42 16.42 -3.82
CA LYS A 178 -12.82 16.85 -3.70
C LYS A 178 -13.69 15.72 -3.16
N ASP A 179 -14.63 16.09 -2.29
CA ASP A 179 -15.60 15.15 -1.72
C ASP A 179 -16.51 14.57 -2.82
N ALA A 180 -16.87 13.30 -2.67
CA ALA A 180 -17.80 12.65 -3.57
C ALA A 180 -19.24 12.96 -3.14
N THR A 181 -20.12 13.18 -4.12
CA THR A 181 -21.53 13.54 -3.89
C THR A 181 -22.38 12.35 -3.42
N HIS A 182 -21.94 11.11 -3.68
CA HIS A 182 -22.58 9.87 -3.20
C HIS A 182 -24.09 9.75 -3.48
N THR A 183 -24.58 10.39 -4.54
CA THR A 183 -26.01 10.45 -4.90
C THR A 183 -26.65 9.07 -5.00
N TRP A 184 -25.89 8.10 -5.53
CA TRP A 184 -26.29 6.69 -5.62
C TRP A 184 -26.81 6.09 -4.31
N ARG A 185 -26.36 6.56 -3.14
CA ARG A 185 -26.86 6.06 -1.85
C ARG A 185 -28.31 6.48 -1.62
N THR A 186 -28.61 7.73 -1.92
CA THR A 186 -29.96 8.28 -1.83
C THR A 186 -30.86 7.61 -2.86
N ASP A 187 -30.36 7.40 -4.07
CA ASP A 187 -31.08 6.74 -5.15
C ASP A 187 -31.45 5.29 -4.78
N VAL A 188 -30.48 4.52 -4.27
CA VAL A 188 -30.72 3.14 -3.81
C VAL A 188 -31.72 3.10 -2.66
N LYS A 189 -31.65 4.03 -1.70
CA LYS A 189 -32.62 4.13 -0.60
C LYS A 189 -34.03 4.38 -1.13
N ASN A 190 -34.18 5.34 -2.04
CA ASN A 190 -35.46 5.70 -2.63
C ASN A 190 -36.04 4.54 -3.47
N LEU A 191 -35.22 3.91 -4.30
CA LEU A 191 -35.62 2.74 -5.09
C LEU A 191 -36.06 1.58 -4.19
N THR A 192 -35.34 1.31 -3.10
CA THR A 192 -35.69 0.25 -2.15
C THR A 192 -37.01 0.54 -1.46
N TYR A 193 -37.24 1.80 -1.05
CA TYR A 193 -38.51 2.24 -0.48
C TYR A 193 -39.66 2.05 -1.46
N LEU A 194 -39.51 2.49 -2.71
CA LEU A 194 -40.53 2.34 -3.76
C LEU A 194 -40.86 0.87 -4.06
N VAL A 195 -39.84 0.00 -4.12
CA VAL A 195 -40.03 -1.45 -4.28
C VAL A 195 -40.81 -2.04 -3.10
N ARG A 196 -40.50 -1.61 -1.87
CA ARG A 196 -41.19 -2.09 -0.67
C ARG A 196 -42.65 -1.66 -0.65
N ILE A 197 -42.93 -0.40 -0.95
CA ILE A 197 -44.31 0.10 -1.08
C ILE A 197 -45.07 -0.67 -2.15
N ARG A 198 -44.50 -0.85 -3.36
CA ARG A 198 -45.17 -1.63 -4.42
C ARG A 198 -45.44 -3.07 -4.02
N ARG A 199 -44.60 -3.69 -3.18
CA ARG A 199 -44.87 -5.03 -2.64
C ARG A 199 -46.02 -5.03 -1.63
N LEU A 200 -46.10 -4.02 -0.78
CA LEU A 200 -47.17 -3.88 0.20
C LEU A 200 -48.52 -3.52 -0.44
N LEU A 201 -48.49 -2.75 -1.54
CA LEU A 201 -49.67 -2.36 -2.31
C LEU A 201 -50.06 -3.36 -3.40
N ARG A 202 -49.32 -4.47 -3.55
CA ARG A 202 -49.68 -5.50 -4.53
C ARG A 202 -50.91 -6.24 -3.98
N PRO A 203 -52.04 -6.32 -4.71
CA PRO A 203 -53.18 -7.11 -4.28
C PRO A 203 -52.74 -8.56 -4.08
N LEU A 204 -53.24 -9.22 -3.03
CA LEU A 204 -53.16 -10.68 -2.93
C LEU A 204 -53.94 -11.23 -4.12
N THR A 205 -53.23 -11.66 -5.17
CA THR A 205 -53.84 -12.50 -6.20
C THR A 205 -54.34 -13.76 -5.49
N PRO A 206 -55.63 -14.10 -5.54
CA PRO A 206 -56.10 -15.35 -4.97
C PRO A 206 -55.32 -16.47 -5.66
N SER A 207 -54.74 -17.38 -4.88
CA SER A 207 -54.20 -18.61 -5.42
C SER A 207 -55.33 -19.35 -6.09
N ASN A 208 -55.28 -19.51 -7.42
CA ASN A 208 -56.19 -20.40 -8.11
C ASN A 208 -55.93 -21.82 -7.58
N SER A 209 -56.88 -22.27 -6.76
CA SER A 209 -57.10 -23.66 -6.35
C SER A 209 -57.39 -24.53 -7.55
#